data_AF-A0A9E6WDZ0-F1
#
_entry.id   AF-A0A9E6WDZ0-F1
#
_cell.length_a   1.000
_cell.length_b   1.000
_cell.length_c   1.000
_cell.angle_alpha   90.00
_cell.angle_beta   90.00
_cell.angle_gamma   90.00
#
_symmetry.space_group_name_H-M   'P 1'
#
loop_
_entity.id
_entity.type
_entity.pdbx_description
1 polymer ?
#
loop_
_entity_poly.entity_id
_entity_poly.type
_entity_poly.pdbx_seq_one_letter_code
_entity_poly.pdbx_strand_id
1 'polypeptide(L)'
;LPCAFHLVMQHLGHHDAAMLMFAWYPHMSMMDVRGPYRTAEHLGVDSSVLFAATSPIDGYILSTFASLESLNAQDPLYDLMKSLGENMIALIGRKMERLERLKSEAKVIEIKHLKAVASDIDKSPKLAMELYLRLLDDESIVMSITPSNRGEGWELLRLGDNTIVDFRGIENNQAIRFVHGSGFLAKTHTRLPMEEVVELARMAITDS
;
A
#
# COMPACT_ATOMS: atom_id res chain seq x y z
N LEU A 1 19.49 -1.31 21.85
CA LEU A 1 19.72 -2.46 20.95
C LEU A 1 18.49 -2.59 20.06
N PRO A 2 18.63 -2.84 18.75
CA PRO A 2 17.46 -3.15 17.91
C PRO A 2 16.84 -4.48 18.35
N CYS A 3 15.54 -4.65 18.12
CA CYS A 3 14.85 -5.91 18.39
C CYS A 3 15.42 -7.08 17.57
N ALA A 4 15.14 -8.31 18.00
CA ALA A 4 15.69 -9.51 17.37
C ALA A 4 15.36 -9.63 15.87
N PHE A 5 14.14 -9.27 15.45
CA PHE A 5 13.75 -9.40 14.05
C PHE A 5 14.48 -8.40 13.13
N HIS A 6 14.89 -7.23 13.64
CA HIS A 6 15.74 -6.29 12.90
C HIS A 6 17.11 -6.90 12.60
N LEU A 7 17.72 -7.58 13.58
CA LEU A 7 19.01 -8.26 13.42
C LEU A 7 18.92 -9.41 12.40
N VAL A 8 17.85 -10.20 12.46
CA VAL A 8 17.60 -11.28 11.47
C VAL A 8 17.47 -10.69 10.07
N MET A 9 16.68 -9.63 9.89
CA MET A 9 16.51 -8.98 8.58
C MET A 9 17.80 -8.32 8.08
N GLN A 10 18.66 -7.81 8.96
CA GLN A 10 20.00 -7.33 8.60
C GLN A 10 20.88 -8.47 8.12
N HIS A 11 20.91 -9.59 8.84
CA HIS A 11 21.66 -10.78 8.46
C HIS A 11 21.20 -11.34 7.10
N LEU A 12 19.89 -11.33 6.84
CA LEU A 12 19.31 -11.76 5.57
C LEU A 12 19.42 -10.71 4.45
N GLY A 13 19.94 -9.51 4.71
CA GLY A 13 20.11 -8.45 3.70
C GLY A 13 18.82 -7.75 3.26
N HIS A 14 17.76 -7.83 4.07
CA HIS A 14 16.43 -7.26 3.76
C HIS A 14 16.04 -6.06 4.63
N HIS A 15 16.88 -5.65 5.59
CA HIS A 15 16.55 -4.60 6.56
C HIS A 15 16.17 -3.27 5.91
N ASP A 16 17.00 -2.73 5.02
CA ASP A 16 16.77 -1.41 4.42
C ASP A 16 15.52 -1.40 3.54
N ALA A 17 15.33 -2.46 2.76
CA ALA A 17 14.12 -2.63 1.97
C ALA A 17 12.88 -2.72 2.85
N ALA A 18 12.94 -3.46 3.97
CA ALA A 18 11.83 -3.55 4.92
C ALA A 18 11.51 -2.19 5.58
N MET A 19 12.53 -1.41 5.95
CA MET A 19 12.39 -0.06 6.50
C MET A 19 11.66 0.89 5.53
N LEU A 20 11.97 0.79 4.25
CA LEU A 20 11.31 1.58 3.21
C LEU A 20 9.85 1.12 2.98
N MET A 21 9.66 -0.20 2.93
CA MET A 21 8.46 -0.83 2.42
C MET A 21 7.32 -0.99 3.41
N PHE A 22 7.64 -1.27 4.68
CA PHE A 22 6.66 -1.64 5.68
C PHE A 22 6.59 -0.52 6.72
N ALA A 23 5.52 0.28 6.66
CA ALA A 23 5.31 1.37 7.62
C ALA A 23 5.37 0.87 9.08
N TRP A 24 4.86 -0.33 9.35
CA TRP A 24 4.87 -0.93 10.70
C TRP A 24 6.28 -1.36 11.17
N TYR A 25 7.22 -1.63 10.26
CA TYR A 25 8.51 -2.27 10.58
C TYR A 25 9.42 -1.47 11.55
N PRO A 26 9.63 -0.15 11.37
CA PRO A 26 10.35 0.66 12.35
C PRO A 26 9.59 0.76 13.68
N HIS A 27 8.25 0.87 13.63
CA HIS A 27 7.42 1.06 14.83
C HIS A 27 7.32 -0.20 15.68
N MET A 28 7.29 -1.39 15.07
CA MET A 28 7.33 -2.66 15.80
C MET A 28 8.64 -2.84 16.57
N SER A 29 9.77 -2.44 15.98
CA SER A 29 11.06 -2.43 16.68
C SER A 29 11.07 -1.43 17.84
N MET A 30 10.47 -0.26 17.64
CA MET A 30 10.33 0.72 18.72
C MET A 30 9.43 0.19 19.85
N MET A 31 8.32 -0.44 19.51
CA MET A 31 7.39 -1.04 20.47
C MET A 31 8.07 -2.11 21.32
N ASP A 32 8.88 -2.98 20.71
CA ASP A 32 9.64 -4.02 21.40
C ASP A 32 10.74 -3.42 22.31
N VAL A 33 11.48 -2.42 21.83
CA VAL A 33 12.66 -1.88 22.55
C VAL A 33 12.28 -0.81 23.60
N ARG A 34 11.23 -0.03 23.37
CA ARG A 34 10.87 1.15 24.19
C ARG A 34 9.51 1.02 24.89
N GLY A 35 8.71 0.02 24.52
CA GLY A 35 7.36 -0.16 25.02
C GLY A 35 6.30 0.74 24.36
N PRO A 36 5.01 0.41 24.52
CA PRO A 36 3.91 1.05 23.79
C PRO A 36 3.75 2.55 24.09
N TYR A 37 3.93 2.98 25.34
CA TYR A 37 3.76 4.39 25.73
C TYR A 37 4.75 5.33 25.05
N ARG A 38 6.04 4.93 24.98
CA ARG A 38 7.08 5.72 24.31
C ARG A 38 6.92 5.70 22.79
N THR A 39 6.43 4.59 22.23
CA THR A 39 6.08 4.52 20.81
C THR A 39 4.91 5.46 20.48
N ALA A 40 3.89 5.53 21.34
CA ALA A 40 2.76 6.45 21.16
C ALA A 40 3.20 7.91 21.20
N GLU A 41 4.04 8.27 22.19
CA GLU A 41 4.65 9.59 22.29
C GLU A 41 5.44 9.95 21.01
N HIS A 42 6.25 9.02 20.51
CA HIS A 42 7.01 9.23 19.27
C HIS A 42 6.12 9.44 18.04
N LEU A 43 4.96 8.78 17.98
CA LEU A 43 3.97 8.92 16.91
C LEU A 43 3.06 10.14 17.09
N GLY A 44 3.15 10.85 18.22
CA GLY A 44 2.28 11.99 18.52
C GLY A 44 0.81 11.58 18.74
N VAL A 45 0.55 10.35 19.18
CA VAL A 45 -0.80 9.82 19.43
C VAL A 45 -0.98 9.43 20.89
N ASP A 46 -2.22 9.39 21.35
CA ASP A 46 -2.55 8.82 22.66
C ASP A 46 -2.29 7.30 22.65
N SER A 47 -1.75 6.78 23.76
CA SER A 47 -1.45 5.35 23.90
C SER A 47 -2.67 4.44 23.70
N SER A 48 -3.89 4.92 24.02
CA SER A 48 -5.14 4.19 23.77
C SER A 48 -5.34 3.85 22.30
N VAL A 49 -4.82 4.66 21.36
CA VAL A 49 -4.90 4.38 19.93
C VAL A 49 -4.10 3.14 19.56
N LEU A 50 -2.91 2.94 20.15
CA LEU A 50 -2.11 1.74 19.90
C LEU A 50 -2.82 0.49 20.44
N PHE A 51 -3.43 0.58 21.63
CA PHE A 51 -4.19 -0.53 22.20
C PHE A 51 -5.45 -0.83 21.40
N ALA A 52 -6.17 0.19 20.93
CA ALA A 52 -7.35 0.03 20.10
C ALA A 52 -7.04 -0.57 18.72
N ALA A 53 -5.84 -0.34 18.19
CA ALA A 53 -5.37 -0.87 16.92
C ALA A 53 -4.70 -2.26 17.04
N THR A 54 -4.62 -2.83 18.25
CA THR A 54 -3.96 -4.13 18.46
C THR A 54 -4.77 -5.25 17.81
N SER A 55 -4.09 -6.08 17.02
CA SER A 55 -4.69 -7.25 16.38
C SER A 55 -4.93 -8.36 17.41
N PRO A 56 -6.17 -8.88 17.56
CA PRO A 56 -6.43 -10.01 18.45
C PRO A 56 -5.72 -11.29 17.99
N ILE A 57 -5.38 -11.40 16.69
CA ILE A 57 -4.61 -12.52 16.14
C ILE A 57 -3.16 -12.47 16.66
N ASP A 58 -2.56 -11.28 16.74
CA ASP A 58 -1.17 -11.12 17.19
C ASP A 58 -1.03 -11.56 18.64
N GLY A 59 -1.95 -11.13 19.51
CA GLY A 59 -2.01 -11.55 20.91
C GLY A 59 -2.22 -13.06 21.06
N TYR A 60 -3.11 -13.65 20.26
CA TYR A 60 -3.34 -15.09 20.25
C TYR A 60 -2.08 -15.87 19.84
N ILE A 61 -1.41 -15.47 18.75
CA ILE A 61 -0.17 -16.12 18.27
C ILE A 61 0.93 -16.01 19.33
N LEU A 62 1.14 -14.83 19.91
CA LEU A 62 2.15 -14.61 20.95
C LEU A 62 1.87 -15.46 22.20
N SER A 63 0.61 -15.51 22.66
CA SER A 63 0.23 -16.33 23.82
C SER A 63 0.38 -17.83 23.54
N THR A 64 0.06 -18.26 22.32
CA THR A 64 0.23 -19.66 21.89
C THR A 64 1.71 -20.02 21.89
N PHE A 65 2.56 -19.19 21.27
CA PHE A 65 4.01 -19.38 21.26
C PHE A 65 4.59 -19.42 22.68
N ALA A 66 4.18 -18.49 23.56
CA ALA A 66 4.67 -18.40 24.94
C ALA A 66 4.26 -19.60 25.81
N SER A 67 3.19 -20.31 25.45
CA SER A 67 2.72 -21.50 26.17
C SER A 67 3.48 -22.78 25.82
N LEU A 68 4.30 -22.77 24.76
CA LEU A 68 5.07 -23.93 24.32
C LEU A 68 6.42 -23.99 25.04
N GLU A 69 6.78 -25.16 25.56
CA GLU A 69 8.13 -25.41 26.09
C GLU A 69 9.17 -25.57 24.96
N SER A 70 8.73 -26.05 23.79
CA SER A 70 9.55 -26.18 22.59
C SER A 70 8.69 -26.07 21.33
N LEU A 71 9.28 -25.58 20.24
CA LEU A 71 8.65 -25.47 18.92
C LEU A 71 9.44 -26.31 17.92
N ASN A 72 8.78 -27.21 17.22
CA ASN A 72 9.37 -28.11 16.23
C ASN A 72 8.54 -28.14 14.93
N ALA A 73 9.06 -28.81 13.90
CA ALA A 73 8.46 -28.83 12.57
C ALA A 73 7.15 -29.63 12.46
N GLN A 74 6.70 -30.30 13.52
CA GLN A 74 5.40 -30.96 13.58
C GLN A 74 4.32 -30.02 14.17
N ASP A 75 4.71 -28.90 14.77
CA ASP A 75 3.78 -27.94 15.35
C ASP A 75 3.16 -27.04 14.25
N PRO A 76 1.83 -26.91 14.15
CA PRO A 76 1.20 -26.03 13.16
C PRO A 76 1.63 -24.57 13.27
N LEU A 77 2.00 -24.12 14.47
CA LEU A 77 2.52 -22.77 14.70
C LEU A 77 3.88 -22.56 14.01
N TYR A 78 4.72 -23.60 13.94
CA TYR A 78 6.00 -23.53 13.24
C TYR A 78 5.79 -23.24 11.76
N ASP A 79 4.91 -24.00 11.12
CA ASP A 79 4.60 -23.83 9.69
C ASP A 79 3.99 -22.45 9.40
N LEU A 80 3.11 -21.98 10.29
CA LEU A 80 2.55 -20.63 10.18
C LEU A 80 3.63 -19.55 10.23
N MET A 81 4.50 -19.60 11.26
CA MET A 81 5.58 -18.61 11.44
C MET A 81 6.58 -18.64 10.28
N LYS A 82 6.96 -19.85 9.83
CA LYS A 82 7.87 -20.03 8.70
C LYS A 82 7.26 -19.51 7.41
N SER A 83 6.03 -19.91 7.09
CA SER A 83 5.32 -19.46 5.89
C SER A 83 5.11 -17.95 5.89
N LEU A 84 4.79 -17.35 7.04
CA LEU A 84 4.68 -15.90 7.19
C LEU A 84 6.02 -15.22 6.84
N GLY A 85 7.13 -15.66 7.43
CA GLY A 85 8.45 -15.13 7.16
C GLY A 85 8.86 -15.23 5.68
N GLU A 86 8.68 -16.41 5.07
CA GLU A 86 8.93 -16.65 3.64
C GLU A 86 8.09 -15.71 2.75
N ASN A 87 6.80 -15.56 3.05
CA ASN A 87 5.91 -14.68 2.32
C ASN A 87 6.32 -13.21 2.43
N MET A 88 6.76 -12.76 3.60
CA MET A 88 7.21 -11.39 3.83
C MET A 88 8.49 -11.09 3.07
N ILE A 89 9.47 -11.99 3.10
CA ILE A 89 10.73 -11.85 2.34
C ILE A 89 10.44 -11.85 0.84
N ALA A 90 9.60 -12.77 0.36
CA ALA A 90 9.22 -12.82 -1.05
C ALA A 90 8.45 -11.55 -1.47
N LEU A 91 7.63 -10.97 -0.59
CA LEU A 91 6.94 -9.71 -0.85
C LEU A 91 7.92 -8.54 -1.00
N ILE A 92 9.02 -8.52 -0.25
CA ILE A 92 10.11 -7.54 -0.42
C ILE A 92 10.65 -7.59 -1.84
N GLY A 93 11.07 -8.77 -2.30
CA GLY A 93 11.60 -8.94 -3.66
C GLY A 93 10.60 -8.48 -4.72
N ARG A 94 9.34 -8.93 -4.64
CA ARG A 94 8.30 -8.57 -5.62
C ARG A 94 8.00 -7.06 -5.64
N LYS A 95 7.97 -6.39 -4.48
CA LYS A 95 7.72 -4.94 -4.43
C LYS A 95 8.91 -4.15 -4.96
N MET A 96 10.15 -4.57 -4.69
CA MET A 96 11.34 -3.91 -5.22
C MET A 96 11.42 -4.03 -6.74
N GLU A 97 11.21 -5.24 -7.28
CA GLU A 97 11.13 -5.44 -8.74
C GLU A 97 10.02 -4.59 -9.36
N ARG A 98 8.84 -4.56 -8.73
CA ARG A 98 7.73 -3.73 -9.20
C ARG A 98 8.06 -2.24 -9.14
N LEU A 99 8.76 -1.79 -8.11
CA LEU A 99 9.15 -0.40 -7.98
C LEU A 99 10.09 0.03 -9.11
N GLU A 100 11.07 -0.80 -9.47
CA GLU A 100 11.94 -0.52 -10.62
C GLU A 100 11.16 -0.45 -11.93
N ARG A 101 10.18 -1.35 -12.12
CA ARG A 101 9.28 -1.27 -13.28
C ARG A 101 8.42 -0.01 -13.29
N LEU A 102 7.90 0.42 -12.15
CA LEU A 102 7.14 1.68 -12.06
C LEU A 102 8.02 2.87 -12.44
N LYS A 103 9.29 2.91 -12.00
CA LYS A 103 10.24 3.96 -12.39
C LYS A 103 10.48 4.03 -13.89
N SER A 104 10.47 2.89 -14.60
CA SER A 104 10.72 2.85 -16.04
C SER A 104 9.47 2.95 -16.91
N GLU A 105 8.34 2.43 -16.45
CA GLU A 105 7.12 2.24 -17.26
C GLU A 105 5.99 3.21 -16.90
N ALA A 106 5.93 3.71 -15.66
CA ALA A 106 4.88 4.64 -15.25
C ALA A 106 5.16 6.05 -15.81
N LYS A 107 4.10 6.78 -16.08
CA LYS A 107 4.13 8.14 -16.60
C LYS A 107 3.39 9.06 -15.65
N VAL A 108 3.96 10.22 -15.38
CA VAL A 108 3.25 11.33 -14.75
C VAL A 108 2.58 12.14 -15.87
N ILE A 109 1.26 12.28 -15.82
CA ILE A 109 0.46 12.93 -16.85
C ILE A 109 -0.27 14.14 -16.24
N GLU A 110 -0.34 15.24 -16.98
CA GLU A 110 -1.07 16.44 -16.59
C GLU A 110 -2.60 16.30 -16.79
N ILE A 111 -3.34 16.54 -15.70
CA ILE A 111 -4.80 16.55 -15.65
C ILE A 111 -5.24 17.93 -15.13
N LYS A 112 -5.63 18.84 -16.04
CA LYS A 112 -5.82 20.27 -15.73
C LYS A 112 -4.55 20.86 -15.07
N HIS A 113 -4.65 21.40 -13.87
CA HIS A 113 -3.56 21.98 -13.08
C HIS A 113 -2.93 20.96 -12.10
N LEU A 114 -3.38 19.70 -12.14
CA LEU A 114 -2.93 18.59 -11.29
C LEU A 114 -2.27 17.51 -12.15
N LYS A 115 -1.81 16.45 -11.49
CA LYS A 115 -1.14 15.32 -12.14
C LYS A 115 -1.76 13.99 -11.73
N ALA A 116 -1.56 13.00 -12.59
CA ALA A 116 -1.87 11.61 -12.34
C ALA A 116 -0.65 10.73 -12.62
N VAL A 117 -0.48 9.66 -11.84
CA VAL A 117 0.44 8.57 -12.22
C VAL A 117 -0.34 7.54 -13.02
N ALA A 118 0.03 7.35 -14.28
CA ALA A 118 -0.51 6.34 -15.16
C ALA A 118 0.49 5.21 -15.37
N SER A 119 0.05 3.97 -15.29
CA SER A 119 0.88 2.80 -15.56
C SER A 119 0.04 1.70 -16.19
N ASP A 120 0.54 1.06 -17.24
CA ASP A 120 -0.12 -0.07 -17.90
C ASP A 120 0.37 -1.43 -17.36
N ILE A 121 1.08 -1.43 -16.23
CA ILE A 121 1.62 -2.66 -15.66
C ILE A 121 0.47 -3.57 -15.20
N ASP A 122 0.36 -4.72 -15.86
CA ASP A 122 -0.57 -5.78 -15.51
C ASP A 122 -0.20 -6.55 -14.24
N LYS A 123 -1.17 -7.32 -13.74
CA LYS A 123 -1.07 -8.24 -12.59
C LYS A 123 -0.59 -7.53 -11.31
N SER A 124 -1.50 -7.32 -10.36
CA SER A 124 -1.26 -6.48 -9.18
C SER A 124 -0.79 -5.05 -9.52
N PRO A 125 -1.50 -4.27 -10.35
CA PRO A 125 -1.03 -2.98 -10.89
C PRO A 125 -0.64 -1.95 -9.83
N LYS A 126 -1.27 -2.02 -8.67
CA LYS A 126 -1.02 -1.12 -7.53
C LYS A 126 0.10 -1.57 -6.59
N LEU A 127 0.72 -2.72 -6.84
CA LEU A 127 1.85 -3.18 -6.06
C LEU A 127 2.97 -2.12 -6.10
N ALA A 128 3.51 -1.75 -4.94
CA ALA A 128 4.54 -0.71 -4.79
C ALA A 128 4.16 0.71 -5.28
N MET A 129 2.91 0.98 -5.65
CA MET A 129 2.48 2.32 -6.10
C MET A 129 2.69 3.38 -5.02
N GLU A 130 2.35 3.08 -3.77
CA GLU A 130 2.58 3.99 -2.63
C GLU A 130 4.07 4.34 -2.43
N LEU A 131 4.96 3.36 -2.63
CA LEU A 131 6.41 3.58 -2.56
C LEU A 131 6.89 4.48 -3.69
N TYR A 132 6.37 4.25 -4.89
CA TYR A 132 6.69 5.05 -6.06
C TYR A 132 6.20 6.50 -5.89
N LEU A 133 4.98 6.71 -5.40
CA LEU A 133 4.43 8.03 -5.09
C LEU A 133 5.28 8.77 -4.04
N ARG A 134 5.70 8.09 -2.97
CA ARG A 134 6.63 8.66 -1.97
C ARG A 134 7.98 9.06 -2.56
N LEU A 135 8.47 8.37 -3.59
CA LEU A 135 9.72 8.71 -4.28
C LEU A 135 9.56 9.87 -5.26
N LEU A 136 8.40 10.03 -5.87
CA LEU A 136 8.10 11.18 -6.70
C LEU A 136 7.99 12.47 -5.88
N ASP A 137 7.51 12.35 -4.63
CA ASP A 137 7.40 13.45 -3.66
C ASP A 137 6.73 14.70 -4.27
N ASP A 138 5.64 14.48 -4.99
CA ASP A 138 4.92 15.50 -5.75
C ASP A 138 3.45 15.54 -5.32
N GLU A 139 3.10 16.51 -4.48
CA GLU A 139 1.75 16.72 -3.95
C GLU A 139 0.71 17.07 -5.03
N SER A 140 1.16 17.48 -6.23
CA SER A 140 0.23 17.72 -7.35
C SER A 140 -0.30 16.43 -7.98
N ILE A 141 0.27 15.26 -7.63
CA ILE A 141 -0.22 13.96 -8.05
C ILE A 141 -1.40 13.53 -7.16
N VAL A 142 -2.61 13.70 -7.67
CA VAL A 142 -3.85 13.52 -6.89
C VAL A 142 -4.62 12.24 -7.24
N MET A 143 -4.20 11.53 -8.28
CA MET A 143 -4.84 10.28 -8.68
C MET A 143 -3.86 9.32 -9.36
N SER A 144 -4.24 8.06 -9.45
CA SER A 144 -3.55 7.04 -10.26
C SER A 144 -4.49 6.43 -11.29
N ILE A 145 -3.97 6.12 -12.47
CA ILE A 145 -4.65 5.41 -13.56
C ILE A 145 -3.90 4.10 -13.80
N THR A 146 -4.52 2.97 -13.48
CA THR A 146 -3.90 1.64 -13.61
C THR A 146 -4.90 0.63 -14.13
N PRO A 147 -4.48 -0.53 -14.68
CA PRO A 147 -5.42 -1.59 -15.00
C PRO A 147 -6.26 -1.99 -13.78
N SER A 148 -7.53 -2.32 -14.01
CA SER A 148 -8.37 -2.84 -12.95
C SER A 148 -7.91 -4.24 -12.55
N ASN A 149 -7.77 -4.49 -11.24
CA ASN A 149 -7.57 -5.85 -10.72
C ASN A 149 -8.81 -6.76 -10.94
N ARG A 150 -9.96 -6.15 -11.22
CA ARG A 150 -11.25 -6.83 -11.37
C ARG A 150 -11.96 -6.26 -12.59
N GLY A 151 -11.67 -6.82 -13.77
CA GLY A 151 -12.23 -6.42 -15.06
C GLY A 151 -11.17 -5.98 -16.07
N GLU A 152 -11.61 -5.81 -17.31
CA GLU A 152 -10.75 -5.54 -18.48
C GLU A 152 -10.43 -4.05 -18.69
N GLY A 153 -10.92 -3.17 -17.81
CA GLY A 153 -10.78 -1.72 -17.93
C GLY A 153 -9.66 -1.09 -17.12
N TRP A 154 -9.64 0.23 -17.15
CA TRP A 154 -8.86 1.08 -16.26
C TRP A 154 -9.54 1.24 -14.91
N GLU A 155 -8.74 1.46 -13.88
CA GLU A 155 -9.11 1.88 -12.54
C GLU A 155 -8.46 3.25 -12.29
N LEU A 156 -9.31 4.25 -12.07
CA LEU A 156 -8.93 5.59 -11.66
C LEU A 156 -9.16 5.71 -10.16
N LEU A 157 -8.11 6.02 -9.40
CA LEU A 157 -8.12 6.05 -7.95
C LEU A 157 -7.64 7.41 -7.44
N ARG A 158 -8.41 8.04 -6.56
CA ARG A 158 -8.03 9.25 -5.84
C ARG A 158 -6.94 8.94 -4.82
N LEU A 159 -5.92 9.79 -4.74
CA LEU A 159 -4.81 9.67 -3.81
C LEU A 159 -4.93 10.72 -2.70
N GLY A 160 -4.44 10.35 -1.49
CA GLY A 160 -4.41 11.25 -0.34
C GLY A 160 -5.76 11.80 0.11
N ASP A 161 -6.87 11.16 -0.28
CA ASP A 161 -8.23 11.69 -0.13
C ASP A 161 -8.42 13.13 -0.64
N ASN A 162 -7.67 13.51 -1.68
CA ASN A 162 -7.74 14.85 -2.25
C ASN A 162 -9.12 15.13 -2.87
N THR A 163 -9.96 15.88 -2.17
CA THR A 163 -11.37 16.11 -2.50
C THR A 163 -11.62 16.87 -3.80
N ILE A 164 -10.56 17.41 -4.43
CA ILE A 164 -10.64 17.98 -5.77
C ILE A 164 -11.00 16.91 -6.81
N VAL A 165 -10.67 15.64 -6.53
CA VAL A 165 -11.04 14.50 -7.38
C VAL A 165 -12.32 13.86 -6.87
N ASP A 166 -13.37 13.92 -7.70
CA ASP A 166 -14.64 13.23 -7.45
C ASP A 166 -15.14 12.53 -8.70
N PHE A 167 -14.95 11.22 -8.75
CA PHE A 167 -15.36 10.41 -9.89
C PHE A 167 -16.89 10.24 -10.03
N ARG A 168 -17.70 10.70 -9.06
CA ARG A 168 -19.16 10.75 -9.24
C ARG A 168 -19.54 11.66 -10.40
N GLY A 169 -18.72 12.67 -10.70
CA GLY A 169 -18.92 13.55 -11.86
C GLY A 169 -18.91 12.83 -13.22
N ILE A 170 -18.36 11.61 -13.30
CA ILE A 170 -18.28 10.82 -14.53
C ILE A 170 -19.13 9.54 -14.48
N GLU A 171 -19.94 9.33 -13.44
CA GLU A 171 -20.71 8.08 -13.24
C GLU A 171 -21.64 7.75 -14.42
N ASN A 172 -22.22 8.76 -15.05
CA ASN A 172 -23.14 8.58 -16.18
C ASN A 172 -22.45 8.47 -17.55
N ASN A 173 -21.11 8.48 -17.60
CA ASN A 173 -20.38 8.32 -18.85
C ASN A 173 -20.44 6.87 -19.34
N GLN A 174 -20.72 6.64 -20.63
CA GLN A 174 -20.85 5.30 -21.22
C GLN A 174 -19.58 4.43 -21.11
N ALA A 175 -18.42 5.06 -21.00
CA ALA A 175 -17.16 4.36 -20.77
C ALA A 175 -17.04 3.77 -19.34
N ILE A 176 -17.80 4.28 -18.38
CA ILE A 176 -17.69 3.98 -16.96
C ILE A 176 -18.57 2.79 -16.58
N ARG A 177 -17.94 1.78 -15.99
CA ARG A 177 -18.56 0.57 -15.48
C ARG A 177 -19.02 0.71 -14.05
N PHE A 178 -18.26 1.46 -13.25
CA PHE A 178 -18.45 1.54 -11.80
C PHE A 178 -17.81 2.81 -11.25
N VAL A 179 -18.52 3.46 -10.32
CA VAL A 179 -18.00 4.50 -9.44
C VAL A 179 -18.31 4.13 -8.00
N HIS A 180 -17.36 4.30 -7.09
CA HIS A 180 -17.62 4.12 -5.66
C HIS A 180 -18.45 5.28 -5.12
N GLY A 181 -19.42 5.02 -4.23
CA GLY A 181 -20.37 6.04 -3.75
C GLY A 181 -19.76 7.25 -3.01
N SER A 182 -18.52 7.13 -2.54
CA SER A 182 -17.74 8.25 -1.97
C SER A 182 -16.81 8.96 -2.97
N GLY A 183 -16.87 8.59 -4.25
CA GLY A 183 -16.20 9.29 -5.34
C GLY A 183 -14.70 9.04 -5.49
N PHE A 184 -14.07 8.18 -4.67
CA PHE A 184 -12.61 7.95 -4.72
C PHE A 184 -12.15 6.98 -5.82
N LEU A 185 -13.07 6.25 -6.45
CA LEU A 185 -12.75 5.20 -7.41
C LEU A 185 -13.71 5.22 -8.59
N ALA A 186 -13.16 5.17 -9.81
CA ALA A 186 -13.89 4.87 -11.03
C ALA A 186 -13.24 3.70 -11.77
N LYS A 187 -14.05 2.95 -12.53
CA LYS A 187 -13.58 1.89 -13.42
C LYS A 187 -14.22 2.02 -14.78
N THR A 188 -13.43 1.87 -15.84
CA THR A 188 -13.96 1.79 -17.21
C THR A 188 -14.38 0.35 -17.55
N HIS A 189 -15.18 0.19 -18.61
CA HIS A 189 -15.53 -1.12 -19.13
C HIS A 189 -14.33 -1.85 -19.78
N THR A 190 -13.51 -1.12 -20.52
CA THR A 190 -12.38 -1.61 -21.31
C THR A 190 -11.18 -0.66 -21.19
N ARG A 191 -10.00 -1.11 -21.62
CA ARG A 191 -8.84 -0.22 -21.75
C ARG A 191 -8.98 0.67 -22.97
N LEU A 192 -9.53 1.86 -22.73
CA LEU A 192 -9.55 2.94 -23.71
C LEU A 192 -8.12 3.46 -23.96
N PRO A 193 -7.86 4.12 -25.10
CA PRO A 193 -6.65 4.91 -25.30
C PRO A 193 -6.40 5.85 -24.11
N MET A 194 -5.13 6.01 -23.72
CA MET A 194 -4.78 6.76 -22.51
C MET A 194 -5.30 8.20 -22.57
N GLU A 195 -5.32 8.82 -23.75
CA GLU A 195 -5.86 10.16 -23.97
C GLU A 195 -7.33 10.26 -23.59
N GLU A 196 -8.15 9.25 -23.90
CA GLU A 196 -9.58 9.22 -23.54
C GLU A 196 -9.77 9.06 -22.02
N VAL A 197 -8.93 8.24 -21.38
CA VAL A 197 -8.98 8.06 -19.91
C VAL A 197 -8.55 9.34 -19.19
N VAL A 198 -7.60 10.07 -19.76
CA VAL A 198 -7.17 11.38 -19.28
C VAL A 198 -8.31 12.40 -19.38
N GLU A 199 -9.13 12.36 -20.43
CA GLU A 199 -10.33 13.20 -20.50
C GLU A 199 -11.34 12.87 -19.41
N LEU A 200 -11.59 11.57 -19.15
CA LEU A 200 -12.43 11.15 -18.01
C LEU A 200 -11.87 11.65 -16.68
N ALA A 201 -10.56 11.57 -16.48
CA ALA A 201 -9.89 12.10 -15.29
C ALA A 201 -10.05 13.63 -15.18
N ARG A 202 -9.97 14.38 -16.29
CA ARG A 202 -10.19 15.83 -16.32
C ARG A 202 -11.61 16.21 -15.94
N MET A 203 -12.60 15.45 -16.39
CA MET A 203 -14.02 15.65 -16.04
C MET A 203 -14.30 15.40 -14.55
N ALA A 204 -13.50 14.55 -13.89
CA ALA A 204 -13.64 14.24 -12.47
C ALA A 204 -12.99 15.27 -11.53
N ILE A 205 -12.25 16.25 -12.06
CA ILE A 205 -11.71 17.37 -11.27
C ILE A 205 -12.82 18.39 -11.05
N THR A 206 -13.22 18.58 -9.79
CA THR A 206 -14.14 19.63 -9.37
C THR A 206 -13.47 20.99 -9.57
N ASP A 207 -14.23 21.94 -10.12
CA ASP A 207 -13.75 23.32 -10.18
C ASP A 207 -13.76 23.88 -8.75
N SER A 208 -12.63 24.48 -8.36
CA SER A 208 -12.44 25.10 -7.04
C SER A 208 -13.28 26.36 -6.88
#